data_AF-A0A9N7NEB4-F1
#
_entry.id   AF-A0A9N7NEB4-F1
#
_cell.length_a   1.000
_cell.length_b   1.000
_cell.length_c   1.000
_cell.angle_alpha   90.00
_cell.angle_beta   90.00
_cell.angle_gamma   90.00
#
_symmetry.space_group_name_H-M   'P 1'
#
loop_
_entity.id
_entity.type
_entity.pdbx_description
1 polymer ?
#
loop_
_entity_poly.entity_id
_entity_poly.type
_entity_poly.pdbx_seq_one_letter_code
_entity_poly.pdbx_strand_id
1 'polypeptide(L)'
;MFRILDSISEECAQIDERKSMVNQLWSDLHICMGLAEKHVDHLVEFSKIIEAHRRKLVEYQESDSSGNDMGHVFESFVGMSAPSEVSIHPPTQSKNKGSGRRMKTNKEKSIETSNKKRRICKSCGERAGHNARTCAKKP
;
A
#
# COMPACT_ATOMS: atom_id res chain seq x y z
N MET A 1 4.27 2.76 22.46
CA MET A 1 2.87 2.74 22.94
C MET A 1 2.52 4.00 23.74
N PHE A 2 3.30 4.37 24.78
CA PHE A 2 3.07 5.59 25.58
C PHE A 2 3.09 6.91 24.79
N ARG A 3 4.00 7.07 23.82
CA ARG A 3 4.11 8.29 23.00
C ARG A 3 2.88 8.61 22.14
N ILE A 4 2.08 7.59 21.80
CA ILE A 4 0.89 7.78 20.96
C ILE A 4 -0.28 8.31 21.79
N LEU A 5 -0.40 7.89 23.06
CA LEU A 5 -1.46 8.37 23.97
C LEU A 5 -1.26 9.84 24.33
N ASP A 6 -0.01 10.27 24.51
CA ASP A 6 0.34 11.66 24.83
C ASP A 6 -0.04 12.60 23.69
N SER A 7 0.31 12.23 22.44
CA SER A 7 -0.07 12.98 21.24
C SER A 7 -1.58 13.06 21.03
N ILE A 8 -2.32 11.98 21.30
CA ILE A 8 -3.80 11.97 21.22
C ILE A 8 -4.40 12.89 22.29
N SER A 9 -3.84 12.93 23.50
CA SER A 9 -4.30 13.79 24.58
C SER A 9 -4.08 15.29 24.26
N GLU A 10 -2.92 15.65 23.69
CA GLU A 10 -2.63 17.02 23.25
C GLU A 10 -3.51 17.47 22.08
N GLU A 11 -3.79 16.59 21.11
CA GLU A 11 -4.72 16.89 20.02
C GLU A 11 -6.15 17.14 20.53
N CYS A 12 -6.60 16.37 21.54
CA CYS A 12 -7.92 16.55 22.14
C CYS A 12 -8.05 17.88 22.89
N ALA A 13 -6.99 18.30 23.61
CA ALA A 13 -6.95 19.60 24.29
C ALA A 13 -7.02 20.76 23.29
N GLN A 14 -6.29 20.68 22.17
CA GLN A 14 -6.36 21.69 21.11
C GLN A 14 -7.73 21.75 20.42
N ILE A 15 -8.41 20.62 20.27
CA ILE A 15 -9.79 20.59 19.73
C ILE A 15 -10.76 21.31 20.67
N ASP A 16 -10.62 21.13 21.97
CA ASP A 16 -11.47 21.77 22.98
C ASP A 16 -11.27 23.29 23.02
N GLU A 17 -10.01 23.75 22.98
CA GLU A 17 -9.67 25.17 22.93
C GLU A 17 -10.24 25.85 21.67
N ARG A 18 -10.08 25.23 20.49
CA ARG A 18 -10.66 25.76 19.25
C ARG A 18 -12.18 25.86 19.32
N LYS A 19 -12.86 24.86 19.89
CA LYS A 19 -14.32 24.91 20.06
C LYS A 19 -14.75 26.05 20.98
N SER A 20 -14.03 26.26 22.08
CA SER A 20 -14.27 27.38 22.99
C SER A 20 -14.16 28.73 22.27
N MET A 21 -13.09 28.93 21.48
CA MET A 21 -12.90 30.15 20.70
C MET A 21 -14.02 30.39 19.68
N VAL A 22 -14.45 29.34 18.96
CA VAL A 22 -15.55 29.44 17.99
C VAL A 22 -16.85 29.82 18.69
N ASN A 23 -17.16 29.21 19.83
CA ASN A 23 -18.37 29.52 20.59
C ASN A 23 -18.37 30.97 21.11
N GLN A 24 -17.22 31.46 21.57
CA GLN A 24 -17.08 32.84 22.00
C GLN A 24 -17.30 33.82 20.85
N LEU A 25 -16.63 33.59 19.71
CA LEU A 25 -16.83 34.39 18.50
C LEU A 25 -18.29 34.38 18.05
N TRP A 26 -18.96 33.24 18.17
CA TRP A 26 -20.36 33.14 17.78
C TRP A 26 -21.25 34.00 18.69
N SER A 27 -21.00 33.95 19.99
CA SER A 27 -21.71 34.76 20.99
C SER A 27 -21.50 36.25 20.72
N ASP A 28 -20.28 36.67 20.46
CA ASP A 28 -19.94 38.06 20.16
C ASP A 28 -20.62 38.56 18.88
N LEU A 29 -20.62 37.75 17.80
CA LEU A 29 -21.29 38.13 16.56
C LEU A 29 -22.80 38.28 16.75
N HIS A 30 -23.42 37.38 17.52
CA HIS A 30 -24.84 37.48 17.86
C HIS A 30 -25.15 38.74 18.67
N ILE A 31 -24.31 39.10 19.63
CA ILE A 31 -24.46 40.35 20.39
C ILE A 31 -24.36 41.56 19.46
N CYS A 32 -23.34 41.61 18.59
CA CYS A 32 -23.18 42.70 17.62
C CYS A 32 -24.39 42.83 16.69
N MET A 33 -24.96 41.72 16.26
CA MET A 33 -26.14 41.70 15.39
C MET A 33 -27.37 42.32 16.10
N GLY A 34 -27.61 41.97 17.36
CA GLY A 34 -28.69 42.56 18.16
C GLY A 34 -28.47 44.06 18.46
N LEU A 35 -27.22 44.51 18.58
CA LEU A 35 -26.89 45.93 18.71
C LEU A 35 -27.11 46.70 17.41
N ALA A 36 -26.79 46.10 16.27
CA ALA A 36 -26.97 46.71 14.95
C ALA A 36 -28.43 46.72 14.48
N GLU A 37 -29.26 45.77 14.94
CA GLU A 37 -30.65 45.55 14.51
C GLU A 37 -31.51 46.82 14.50
N LYS A 38 -31.26 47.75 15.42
CA LYS A 38 -32.05 48.98 15.59
C LYS A 38 -31.77 50.05 14.52
N HIS A 39 -30.67 49.93 13.77
CA HIS A 39 -30.21 50.94 12.81
C HIS A 39 -29.74 50.28 11.52
N VAL A 40 -30.47 50.50 10.43
CA VAL A 40 -30.17 49.91 9.11
C VAL A 40 -28.77 50.26 8.63
N ASP A 41 -28.30 51.48 8.88
CA ASP A 41 -26.95 51.91 8.51
C ASP A 41 -25.86 51.06 9.19
N HIS A 42 -26.08 50.68 10.45
CA HIS A 42 -25.16 49.80 11.17
C HIS A 42 -25.19 48.37 10.64
N LEU A 43 -26.36 47.86 10.24
CA LEU A 43 -26.47 46.54 9.59
C LEU A 43 -25.71 46.51 8.25
N VAL A 44 -25.84 47.58 7.46
CA VAL A 44 -25.12 47.71 6.18
C VAL A 44 -23.61 47.75 6.40
N GLU A 45 -23.15 48.52 7.39
CA GLU A 45 -21.72 48.60 7.68
C GLU A 45 -21.16 47.29 8.24
N PHE A 46 -21.90 46.65 9.16
CA PHE A 46 -21.52 45.36 9.72
C PHE A 46 -21.47 44.26 8.65
N SER A 47 -22.42 44.26 7.72
CA SER A 47 -22.41 43.36 6.57
C SER A 47 -21.14 43.54 5.72
N LYS A 48 -20.75 44.78 5.39
CA LYS A 48 -19.51 45.03 4.63
C LYS A 48 -18.27 44.51 5.36
N ILE A 49 -18.21 44.68 6.68
CA ILE A 49 -17.09 44.18 7.49
C ILE A 49 -17.00 42.65 7.40
N ILE A 50 -18.12 41.95 7.57
CA ILE A 50 -18.17 40.48 7.46
C ILE A 50 -17.75 40.04 6.06
N GLU A 51 -18.26 40.68 5.02
CA GLU A 51 -17.93 40.34 3.62
C GLU A 51 -16.44 40.56 3.32
N ALA A 52 -15.85 41.64 3.82
CA ALA A 52 -14.43 41.92 3.67
C ALA A 52 -13.58 40.86 4.41
N HIS A 53 -13.98 40.47 5.62
CA HIS A 53 -13.29 39.44 6.39
C HIS A 53 -13.40 38.07 5.73
N ARG A 54 -14.59 37.71 5.22
CA ARG A 54 -14.81 36.45 4.49
C ARG A 54 -13.89 36.36 3.28
N ARG A 55 -13.74 37.44 2.52
CA ARG A 55 -12.86 37.45 1.33
C ARG A 55 -11.41 37.17 1.70
N LYS A 56 -10.88 37.82 2.75
CA LYS A 56 -9.52 37.56 3.24
C LYS A 56 -9.32 36.10 3.63
N LEU A 57 -10.30 35.48 4.30
CA LEU A 57 -10.23 34.07 4.70
C LEU A 57 -10.15 33.13 3.49
N VAL A 58 -10.93 33.41 2.44
CA VAL A 58 -10.88 32.63 1.19
C VAL A 58 -9.52 32.81 0.49
N GLU A 59 -8.99 34.03 0.42
CA GLU A 59 -7.67 34.31 -0.16
C GLU A 59 -6.56 33.55 0.61
N TYR A 60 -6.62 33.50 1.94
CA TYR A 60 -5.68 32.68 2.74
C TYR A 60 -5.78 31.19 2.38
N GLN A 61 -7.00 30.65 2.23
CA GLN A 61 -7.19 29.26 1.85
C GLN A 61 -6.66 28.94 0.46
N GLU A 62 -6.78 29.84 -0.51
CA GLU A 62 -6.21 29.66 -1.85
C GLU A 62 -4.68 29.71 -1.83
N SER A 63 -4.10 30.55 -0.97
CA SER A 63 -2.64 30.59 -0.76
C SER A 63 -2.09 29.36 -0.02
N ASP A 64 -2.89 28.73 0.83
CA ASP A 64 -2.52 27.55 1.63
C ASP A 64 -2.85 26.23 0.90
N SER A 65 -3.78 26.26 -0.05
CA SER A 65 -4.18 25.10 -0.88
C SER A 65 -3.11 24.62 -1.85
N SER A 66 -1.95 25.28 -1.94
CA SER A 66 -0.76 24.66 -2.51
C SER A 66 -0.21 23.49 -1.66
N GLY A 67 -0.68 23.33 -0.42
CA GLY A 67 -0.22 22.30 0.54
C GLY A 67 -1.15 21.10 0.74
N ASN A 68 -2.38 21.13 0.20
CA ASN A 68 -3.34 20.02 0.33
C ASN A 68 -3.25 19.03 -0.83
N ASP A 69 -2.08 18.94 -1.46
CA ASP A 69 -1.81 17.87 -2.41
C ASP A 69 -1.80 16.56 -1.63
N MET A 70 -2.72 15.65 -1.98
CA MET A 70 -2.68 14.27 -1.46
C MET A 70 -1.30 13.64 -1.70
N GLY A 71 -0.56 14.10 -2.71
CA GLY A 71 0.86 13.83 -2.90
C GLY A 71 1.68 14.13 -1.64
N HIS A 72 1.61 15.34 -1.10
CA HIS A 72 2.37 15.74 0.10
C HIS A 72 2.05 14.86 1.33
N VAL A 73 0.78 14.49 1.54
CA VAL A 73 0.39 13.56 2.60
C VAL A 73 1.06 12.18 2.41
N PHE A 74 1.07 11.69 1.17
CA PHE A 74 1.67 10.40 0.83
C PHE A 74 3.20 10.44 0.95
N GLU A 75 3.84 11.50 0.49
CA GLU A 75 5.28 11.72 0.59
C GLU A 75 5.75 11.83 2.04
N SER A 76 4.99 12.52 2.89
CA SER A 76 5.26 12.61 4.34
C SER A 76 5.13 11.25 5.03
N PHE A 77 4.12 10.46 4.67
CA PHE A 77 3.91 9.13 5.24
C PHE A 77 4.98 8.11 4.80
N VAL A 78 5.34 8.10 3.51
CA VAL A 78 6.31 7.16 2.93
C VAL A 78 7.76 7.63 3.11
N GLY A 79 7.97 8.94 3.30
CA GLY A 79 9.29 9.57 3.43
C GLY A 79 10.05 9.73 2.10
N MET A 80 9.36 9.59 0.97
CA MET A 80 9.94 9.66 -0.36
C MET A 80 9.00 10.40 -1.31
N SER A 81 9.57 11.23 -2.18
CA SER A 81 8.81 11.89 -3.22
C SER A 81 8.43 10.95 -4.36
N ALA A 82 7.34 11.26 -5.05
CA ALA A 82 6.92 10.48 -6.21
C ALA A 82 7.97 10.57 -7.35
N PRO A 83 8.36 9.45 -7.98
CA PRO A 83 9.25 9.48 -9.14
C PRO A 83 8.58 10.19 -10.32
N SER A 84 9.35 10.96 -11.10
CA SER A 84 8.86 11.66 -12.30
C SER A 84 8.44 10.73 -13.44
N GLU A 85 8.94 9.49 -13.44
CA GLU A 85 8.64 8.47 -14.42
C GLU A 85 8.50 7.11 -13.73
N VAL A 86 7.41 6.38 -14.02
CA VAL A 86 7.15 5.05 -13.48
C VAL A 86 7.05 4.06 -14.64
N SER A 87 8.05 3.18 -14.76
CA SER A 87 7.98 2.04 -15.68
C SER A 87 7.34 0.84 -14.98
N ILE A 88 6.12 0.47 -15.38
CA ILE A 88 5.42 -0.71 -14.87
C ILE A 88 5.70 -1.89 -15.82
N HIS A 89 6.52 -2.84 -15.37
CA HIS A 89 6.71 -4.09 -16.10
C HIS A 89 5.65 -5.13 -15.71
N PRO A 90 5.14 -5.92 -16.66
CA PRO A 90 4.32 -7.09 -16.33
C PRO A 90 5.05 -8.00 -15.33
N PRO A 91 4.35 -8.55 -14.32
CA PRO A 91 4.96 -9.51 -13.42
C PRO A 91 5.52 -10.68 -14.22
N THR A 92 6.68 -11.19 -13.79
CA THR A 92 7.28 -12.35 -14.43
C THR A 92 6.28 -13.51 -14.41
N GLN A 93 6.06 -14.13 -15.57
CA GLN A 93 5.12 -15.23 -15.68
C GLN A 93 5.56 -16.37 -14.74
N SER A 94 4.82 -16.55 -13.65
CA SER A 94 5.10 -17.61 -12.70
C SER A 94 4.81 -18.97 -13.33
N LYS A 95 5.79 -19.87 -13.30
CA LYS A 95 5.64 -21.27 -13.69
C LYS A 95 5.07 -22.10 -12.54
N ASN A 96 3.94 -21.66 -11.98
CA ASN A 96 3.27 -22.34 -10.86
C ASN A 96 2.68 -23.71 -11.27
N LYS A 97 2.41 -23.92 -12.56
CA LYS A 97 1.98 -25.20 -13.12
C LYS A 97 3.22 -26.04 -13.44
N GLY A 98 3.71 -26.79 -12.45
CA GLY A 98 4.95 -27.58 -12.55
C GLY A 98 5.06 -28.36 -13.87
N SER A 99 6.14 -28.15 -14.63
CA SER A 99 6.52 -28.68 -15.97
C SER A 99 5.47 -28.96 -17.07
N GLY A 100 4.17 -28.99 -16.79
CA GLY A 100 3.12 -29.53 -17.65
C GLY A 100 3.26 -31.01 -18.02
N ARG A 101 4.35 -31.69 -17.61
CA ARG A 101 4.60 -33.10 -17.96
C ARG A 101 3.87 -34.01 -16.98
N ARG A 102 3.19 -35.00 -17.56
CA ARG A 102 2.58 -36.10 -16.79
C ARG A 102 3.65 -36.87 -16.03
N MET A 103 3.45 -37.06 -14.72
CA MET A 103 4.27 -37.97 -13.93
C MET A 103 3.93 -39.41 -14.32
N LYS A 104 4.95 -40.21 -14.66
CA LYS A 104 4.78 -41.65 -14.93
C LYS A 104 4.46 -42.38 -13.63
N THR A 105 3.44 -43.25 -13.67
CA THR A 105 3.10 -44.17 -12.58
C THR A 105 4.20 -45.21 -12.37
N ASN A 106 4.22 -45.85 -11.20
CA ASN A 106 5.17 -46.94 -10.93
C ASN A 106 5.02 -48.11 -11.90
N LYS A 107 3.79 -48.38 -12.36
CA LYS A 107 3.52 -49.39 -13.39
C LYS A 107 4.21 -49.06 -14.71
N GLU A 108 4.09 -47.82 -15.18
CA GLU A 108 4.72 -47.38 -16.43
C GLU A 108 6.23 -47.36 -16.34
N LYS A 109 6.79 -46.92 -15.21
CA LYS A 109 8.24 -46.99 -14.95
C LYS A 109 8.73 -48.44 -14.98
N SER A 110 7.99 -49.36 -14.36
CA SER A 110 8.32 -50.79 -14.35
C SER A 110 8.34 -51.38 -15.77
N ILE A 111 7.29 -51.13 -16.57
CA ILE A 111 7.20 -51.60 -17.96
C ILE A 111 8.34 -51.04 -18.83
N GLU A 112 8.66 -49.75 -18.69
CA GLU A 112 9.77 -49.15 -19.42
C GLU A 112 11.11 -49.76 -19.01
N THR A 113 11.32 -50.05 -17.71
CA THR A 113 12.53 -50.71 -17.24
C THR A 113 12.62 -52.19 -17.65
N SER A 114 11.49 -52.91 -17.74
CA SER A 114 11.48 -54.30 -18.21
C SER A 114 11.79 -54.41 -19.70
N ASN A 115 11.40 -53.40 -20.49
CA ASN A 115 11.67 -53.34 -21.92
C ASN A 115 13.13 -52.93 -22.26
N LYS A 116 13.91 -52.46 -21.28
CA LYS A 116 15.32 -52.13 -21.50
C LYS A 116 16.15 -53.40 -21.63
N LYS A 117 17.00 -53.45 -22.66
CA LYS A 117 17.95 -54.55 -22.86
C LYS A 117 18.84 -54.68 -21.61
N ARG A 118 18.96 -55.91 -21.08
CA ARG A 118 19.87 -56.20 -19.98
C ARG A 118 21.31 -55.87 -20.37
N ARG A 119 22.06 -55.36 -19.41
CA ARG A 119 23.48 -55.01 -19.57
C ARG A 119 24.28 -56.26 -19.97
N ILE A 120 25.21 -56.12 -20.91
CA ILE A 120 26.18 -57.15 -21.26
C ILE A 120 27.27 -57.20 -20.18
N CYS A 121 27.63 -58.40 -19.73
CA CYS A 121 28.78 -58.60 -18.86
C CYS A 121 30.08 -58.42 -19.66
N LYS A 122 31.01 -57.58 -19.18
CA LYS A 122 32.31 -57.37 -19.84
C LYS A 122 33.24 -58.59 -19.76
N SER A 123 33.05 -59.45 -18.75
CA SER A 123 33.90 -60.62 -18.53
C SER A 123 33.52 -61.81 -19.41
N CYS A 124 32.22 -62.08 -19.59
CA CYS A 124 31.73 -63.25 -20.34
C CYS A 124 30.89 -62.92 -21.60
N GLY A 125 30.60 -61.64 -21.86
CA GLY A 125 29.81 -61.23 -23.04
C GLY A 125 28.30 -61.52 -22.97
N GLU A 126 27.80 -62.16 -21.91
CA GLU A 126 26.38 -62.55 -21.80
C GLU A 126 25.48 -61.43 -21.23
N ARG A 127 24.20 -61.41 -21.63
CA ARG A 127 23.13 -60.55 -21.07
C ARG A 127 22.38 -61.22 -19.91
N ALA A 128 23.13 -61.82 -18.98
CA ALA A 128 22.59 -62.69 -17.93
C ALA A 128 22.23 -61.97 -16.62
N GLY A 129 22.17 -60.63 -16.60
CA GLY A 129 21.73 -59.87 -15.41
C GLY A 129 22.78 -59.72 -14.30
N HIS A 130 24.02 -60.17 -14.53
CA HIS A 130 25.15 -59.93 -13.64
C HIS A 130 26.15 -58.93 -14.26
N ASN A 131 27.09 -58.43 -13.44
CA ASN A 131 28.15 -57.54 -13.91
C ASN A 131 29.53 -58.22 -13.84
N ALA A 132 30.58 -57.56 -14.32
CA ALA A 132 31.93 -58.14 -14.33
C ALA A 132 32.44 -58.49 -12.92
N ARG A 133 32.01 -57.77 -11.89
CA ARG A 133 32.39 -58.00 -10.49
C ARG A 133 31.70 -59.23 -9.90
N THR A 134 30.50 -59.55 -10.36
CA THR A 134 29.69 -60.68 -9.90
C THR A 134 29.61 -61.83 -10.91
N CYS A 135 30.42 -61.80 -11.97
CA CYS A 135 30.47 -62.86 -12.96
C CYS A 135 31.08 -64.12 -12.35
N ALA A 136 30.41 -65.27 -12.53
CA ALA A 136 30.95 -66.58 -12.14
C ALA A 136 31.95 -67.14 -13.16
N LYS A 137 31.84 -66.70 -14.43
CA LYS A 137 32.73 -67.06 -15.54
C LYS A 137 33.85 -66.02 -15.71
N LYS A 138 34.42 -65.52 -14.61
CA LYS A 138 35.58 -64.61 -14.71
C LYS A 138 36.75 -65.41 -15.31
N PRO A 139 37.57 -64.79 -16.18
CA PRO A 139 38.88 -65.34 -16.49
C PRO A 139 39.77 -65.38 -15.24
#